data_AF-A0A059EZA9-F1
#
_entry.id   AF-A0A059EZA9-F1
#
_cell.length_a   1.000
_cell.length_b   1.000
_cell.length_c   1.000
_cell.angle_alpha   90.00
_cell.angle_beta   90.00
_cell.angle_gamma   90.00
#
_symmetry.space_group_name_H-M   'P 1'
#
loop_
_entity.id
_entity.type
_entity.pdbx_description
1 polymer ?
#
loop_
_entity_poly.entity_id
_entity_poly.type
_entity_poly.pdbx_seq_one_letter_code
_entity_poly.pdbx_strand_id
1 'polypeptide(L)' 'MSIIEFLKSQRGKELLIYEHQIYTKDYLKEGITRWRCQNRACRGSVFLMQRFVL' A
#
# COMPACT_ATOMS: atom_id res chain seq x y z
N MET A 1 -16.85 -1.08 -6.64
CA MET A 1 -16.12 -1.95 -5.71
C MET A 1 -14.67 -1.93 -6.16
N SER A 2 -13.77 -1.39 -5.33
CA SER A 2 -12.35 -1.28 -5.69
C SER A 2 -11.62 -2.53 -5.21
N ILE A 3 -10.80 -3.11 -6.07
CA ILE A 3 -9.98 -4.28 -5.75
C ILE A 3 -8.65 -3.80 -5.15
N ILE A 4 -8.26 -4.44 -4.05
CA ILE A 4 -6.97 -4.24 -3.39
C ILE A 4 -6.20 -5.54 -3.48
N GLU A 5 -4.97 -5.50 -3.97
CA GLU A 5 -4.09 -6.67 -4.02
C GLU A 5 -2.75 -6.37 -3.34
N PHE A 6 -2.22 -7.37 -2.63
CA PHE A 6 -0.90 -7.32 -2.02
C PHE A 6 0.04 -8.26 -2.75
N LEU A 7 1.21 -7.76 -3.15
CA LEU A 7 2.23 -8.51 -3.86
C LEU A 7 3.60 -8.33 -3.21
N LYS A 8 4.56 -9.16 -3.60
CA LYS A 8 5.98 -8.93 -3.32
C LYS A 8 6.71 -8.57 -4.60
N SER A 9 7.51 -7.51 -4.56
CA SER A 9 8.49 -7.22 -5.61
C SER A 9 9.51 -8.34 -5.72
N GLN A 10 10.25 -8.40 -6.83
CA GLN A 10 11.37 -9.33 -7.03
C GLN A 10 12.43 -9.27 -5.91
N ARG A 11 12.56 -8.11 -5.23
CA ARG A 11 13.48 -7.91 -4.11
C ARG A 11 12.81 -8.11 -2.73
N GLY A 12 11.62 -8.71 -2.69
CA GLY A 12 10.91 -9.04 -1.45
C GLY A 12 10.14 -7.91 -0.78
N LYS A 13 10.19 -6.67 -1.30
CA LYS A 13 9.38 -5.56 -0.76
C LYS A 13 7.89 -5.77 -1.01
N GLU A 14 7.08 -5.46 -0.01
CA GLU A 14 5.61 -5.48 -0.08
C GLU A 14 5.09 -4.34 -0.99
N LEU A 15 4.15 -4.68 -1.86
CA LEU A 15 3.50 -3.77 -2.81
C LEU A 15 1.99 -3.85 -2.63
N LEU A 16 1.33 -2.71 -2.78
CA LEU A 16 -0.12 -2.57 -2.82
C LEU A 16 -0.54 -2.17 -4.23
N ILE A 17 -1.42 -2.94 -4.86
CA ILE A 17 -2.07 -2.57 -6.12
C ILE A 17 -3.46 -2.05 -5.79
N TYR A 18 -3.75 -0.83 -6.21
CA TYR A 18 -5.03 -0.18 -6.03
C TYR A 18 -5.28 0.78 -7.19
N GLU A 19 -6.46 0.73 -7.80
CA GLU A 19 -6.84 1.59 -8.94
C GLU A 19 -5.79 1.67 -10.07
N HIS A 20 -5.24 0.51 -10.46
CA HIS A 20 -4.19 0.39 -11.49
C HIS A 20 -2.88 1.12 -11.17
N GLN A 21 -2.67 1.51 -9.91
CA GLN A 21 -1.43 2.11 -9.42
C GLN A 21 -0.75 1.18 -8.42
N ILE A 22 0.59 1.26 -8.39
CA ILE A 22 1.42 0.53 -7.45
C ILE A 22 1.82 1.48 -6.32
N TYR A 23 1.64 1.02 -5.09
CA TYR A 23 2.05 1.73 -3.89
C TYR A 23 3.05 0.90 -3.09
N THR A 24 3.99 1.57 -2.47
CA THR A 24 4.99 0.99 -1.56
C THR A 24 4.72 1.45 -0.14
N LYS A 25 4.94 0.56 0.84
CA LYS A 25 4.82 0.90 2.26
C LYS A 25 5.76 2.06 2.63
N ASP A 26 5.22 3.10 3.24
CA ASP A 26 5.95 4.28 3.67
C ASP A 26 6.18 4.25 5.19
N TYR A 27 5.11 4.19 5.99
CA TYR A 27 5.19 3.98 7.44
C TYR A 27 3.95 3.25 7.98
N LEU A 28 4.08 2.70 9.19
CA LEU A 28 2.99 2.19 10.01
C LEU A 28 2.92 3.02 11.29
N LYS A 29 1.76 3.61 11.58
CA LYS A 29 1.51 4.36 12.82
C LYS A 29 0.12 4.00 13.33
N GLU A 30 0.01 3.63 14.61
CA GLU A 30 -1.28 3.38 15.29
C GLU A 30 -2.21 2.41 14.51
N GLY A 31 -1.65 1.34 13.94
CA GLY A 31 -2.41 0.35 13.17
C GLY A 31 -2.81 0.80 11.75
N ILE A 32 -2.42 2.01 11.34
CA ILE A 32 -2.63 2.55 9.99
C ILE A 32 -1.33 2.49 9.21
N THR A 33 -1.34 1.76 8.10
CA THR A 33 -0.22 1.76 7.16
C THR A 33 -0.46 2.82 6.09
N ARG A 34 0.49 3.73 5.92
CA ARG A 34 0.55 4.61 4.76
C ARG A 34 1.29 3.92 3.63
N TRP A 35 0.67 3.89 2.46
CA TRP A 35 1.21 3.41 1.21
C TRP A 35 1.39 4.60 0.27
N ARG A 36 2.61 4.87 -0.17
CA ARG A 36 2.90 5.95 -1.12
C ARG A 36 2.94 5.41 -2.54
N CYS A 37 2.45 6.20 -3.49
CA CYS A 37 2.56 5.86 -4.90
C CYS A 37 4.03 5.61 -5.28
N GLN A 38 4.30 4.55 -6.04
CA GLN A 38 5.65 4.16 -6.41
C GLN A 38 6.28 5.15 -7.40
N ASN A 39 5.47 5.71 -8.31
CA ASN A 39 5.92 6.74 -9.26
C ASN A 39 6.23 8.04 -8.52
N ARG A 40 7.45 8.57 -8.65
CA ARG A 40 7.88 9.81 -7.97
C ARG A 40 7.08 11.06 -8.36
N ALA A 41 6.52 11.10 -9.57
CA ALA A 41 5.65 12.20 -10.00
C ALA A 41 4.25 12.13 -9.36
N CYS A 42 3.84 10.93 -8.93
CA CYS A 42 2.57 10.67 -8.30
C CYS A 42 2.65 10.96 -6.79
N ARG A 43 1.85 11.91 -6.30
CA ARG A 43 1.79 12.28 -4.87
C ARG A 43 0.70 11.52 -4.09
N GLY A 44 0.05 10.56 -4.76
CA GLY A 44 -1.03 9.74 -4.20
C GLY A 44 -0.57 8.93 -2.99
N SER A 45 -1.46 8.79 -2.02
CA SER A 45 -1.26 7.99 -0.81
C SER A 45 -2.52 7.18 -0.51
N VAL A 46 -2.36 5.93 -0.11
CA VAL A 46 -3.45 5.07 0.39
C VAL A 46 -3.18 4.77 1.86
N PHE A 47 -4.22 4.84 2.69
CA PHE A 47 -4.15 4.52 4.11
C PHE A 47 -4.98 3.27 4.37
N LEU A 48 -4.33 2.20 4.83
CA LEU A 48 -4.99 0.95 5.17
C LEU A 48 -4.91 0.72 6.67
N MET A 49 -6.07 0.50 7.29
CA MET A 49 -6.15 0.08 8.68
C MET A 49 -5.92 -1.44 8.75
N GLN A 50 -5.00 -1.89 9.59
CA GLN A 50 -4.94 -3.30 9.96
C GLN A 50 -6.04 -3.57 10.99
N ARG A 51 -7.12 -4.22 10.54
CA ARG A 51 -8.07 -4.86 11.46
C ARG A 51 -7.51 -6.24 11.80
N PHE A 52 -7.05 -6.40 13.04
CA PHE A 52 -6.85 -7.72 13.61
C PHE A 52 -8.23 -8.31 13.87
N VAL A 53 -8.61 -9.31 13.09
CA VAL A 53 -9.76 -10.16 13.44
C VAL A 53 -9.18 -11.24 14.35
N LEU A 54 -9.63 -11.26 15.60
CA LEU A 54 -9.32 -12.31 16.58
C LEU A 54 -9.99 -13.63 16.19
#